data_AF-A0AAW3MR35-F1
#
_entry.id   AF-A0AAW3MR35-F1
#
_cell.length_a   1.000
_cell.length_b   1.000
_cell.length_c   1.000
_cell.angle_alpha   90.00
_cell.angle_beta   90.00
_cell.angle_gamma   90.00
#
_symmetry.space_group_name_H-M   'P 1'
#
loop_
_entity.id
_entity.type
_entity.pdbx_description
1 polymer ?
#
loop_
_entity_poly.entity_id
_entity_poly.type
_entity_poly.pdbx_seq_one_letter_code
_entity_poly.pdbx_strand_id
1 'polypeptide(L)'
;MNVLIVAEMPSITRCIAPFARRHWPGACITFVHAVPYGNLKFSYPRGLKLDEFPYLSEPRDRLAAWDEWACPPAILSADGTLSPVAMSADLFTPADVIVAACGSDHTGAVAFDVLMRQVYGDDRAKDCPTLTLCSVDDASIEKGFANLQPFGEVSARHLEYGRVKRYFDWNWNVNSLAILGEAQRRAGVPADAPPLSKYALQLLYGLRNHRPMTEGRVASLMQHWLGTGRYKTGPGEWRPRLGSSASTLQIMDNLVAAGLLVRGIVAGRSHLGLSGHGRTLLNLLHPDCEDADLPFRLNAWCEQGLASKPVVDRYINTFFGKQKSFLAR
;
A
#
# COMPACT_ATOMS: atom_id res chain seq x y z
N MET A 1 2.99 -3.08 -34.83
CA MET A 1 2.74 -3.69 -33.52
C MET A 1 2.90 -2.63 -32.46
N ASN A 2 1.89 -2.47 -31.62
CA ASN A 2 1.88 -1.56 -30.48
C ASN A 2 2.04 -2.37 -29.20
N VAL A 3 3.06 -2.04 -28.42
CA VAL A 3 3.34 -2.71 -27.15
C VAL A 3 3.13 -1.71 -26.03
N LEU A 4 2.24 -2.05 -25.10
CA LEU A 4 2.03 -1.31 -23.87
C LEU A 4 2.73 -2.04 -22.74
N ILE A 5 3.66 -1.38 -22.05
CA ILE A 5 4.35 -1.92 -20.88
C ILE A 5 3.87 -1.16 -19.65
N VAL A 6 3.25 -1.85 -18.71
CA VAL A 6 2.80 -1.26 -17.45
C VAL A 6 3.89 -1.49 -16.40
N ALA A 7 4.64 -0.43 -16.06
CA ALA A 7 5.70 -0.48 -15.05
C ALA A 7 5.24 0.19 -13.74
N GLU A 8 5.95 -0.04 -12.63
CA GLU A 8 5.59 0.61 -11.36
C GLU A 8 5.97 2.10 -11.33
N MET A 9 7.13 2.46 -11.89
CA MET A 9 7.70 3.81 -11.79
C MET A 9 8.69 4.11 -12.95
N PRO A 10 8.96 5.41 -13.26
CA PRO A 10 9.81 5.79 -14.40
C PRO A 10 11.26 5.30 -14.33
N SER A 11 11.82 5.06 -13.15
CA SER A 11 13.18 4.51 -13.01
C SER A 11 13.28 3.10 -13.60
N ILE A 12 12.28 2.26 -13.37
CA ILE A 12 12.21 0.91 -13.95
C ILE A 12 12.09 1.02 -15.47
N THR A 13 11.23 1.90 -15.98
CA THR A 13 11.09 2.18 -17.42
C THR A 13 12.43 2.53 -18.06
N ARG A 14 13.23 3.40 -17.45
CA ARG A 14 14.57 3.75 -17.97
C ARG A 14 15.51 2.54 -18.04
N CYS A 15 15.47 1.65 -17.06
CA CYS A 15 16.28 0.44 -17.07
C CYS A 15 15.85 -0.54 -18.16
N ILE A 16 14.54 -0.75 -18.35
CA ILE A 16 14.04 -1.80 -19.27
C ILE A 16 13.85 -1.33 -20.71
N ALA A 17 13.77 -0.03 -20.98
CA ALA A 17 13.50 0.52 -22.31
C ALA A 17 14.49 0.05 -23.41
N PRO A 18 15.81 0.04 -23.19
CA PRO A 18 16.76 -0.46 -24.20
C PRO A 18 16.51 -1.95 -24.56
N PHE A 19 16.12 -2.74 -23.57
CA PHE A 19 15.85 -4.18 -23.73
C PHE A 19 14.50 -4.41 -24.41
N ALA A 20 13.48 -3.63 -24.06
CA ALA A 20 12.19 -3.63 -24.76
C ALA A 20 12.36 -3.29 -26.25
N ARG A 21 13.19 -2.30 -26.60
CA ARG A 21 13.52 -1.99 -28.00
C ARG A 21 14.24 -3.13 -28.69
N ARG A 22 15.20 -3.78 -28.05
CA ARG A 22 15.88 -4.96 -28.63
C ARG A 22 14.93 -6.14 -28.84
N HIS A 23 14.01 -6.36 -27.91
CA HIS A 23 13.03 -7.44 -27.98
C HIS A 23 11.93 -7.16 -29.02
N TRP A 24 11.55 -5.88 -29.22
CA TRP A 24 10.58 -5.45 -30.22
C TRP A 24 11.11 -4.30 -31.11
N PRO A 25 12.05 -4.57 -32.04
CA PRO A 25 12.79 -3.54 -32.77
C PRO A 25 11.92 -2.59 -33.58
N GLY A 26 10.82 -3.07 -34.17
CA GLY A 26 9.89 -2.27 -34.99
C GLY A 26 8.59 -1.84 -34.29
N ALA A 27 8.44 -2.07 -32.99
CA ALA A 27 7.19 -1.75 -32.29
C ALA A 27 7.10 -0.28 -31.88
N CYS A 28 5.87 0.23 -31.81
CA CYS A 28 5.54 1.43 -31.05
C CYS A 28 5.39 1.01 -29.58
N ILE A 29 6.32 1.43 -28.72
CA ILE A 29 6.36 1.00 -27.32
C ILE A 29 5.93 2.17 -26.43
N THR A 30 4.89 1.96 -25.65
CA THR A 30 4.37 2.91 -24.67
C THR A 30 4.54 2.34 -23.27
N PHE A 31 5.01 3.16 -22.34
CA PHE A 31 5.11 2.83 -20.92
C PHE A 31 4.05 3.58 -20.13
N VAL A 32 3.23 2.86 -19.38
CA VAL A 32 2.30 3.43 -18.38
C VAL A 32 2.78 3.06 -16.99
N HIS A 33 2.74 4.01 -16.06
CA HIS A 33 3.23 3.79 -14.70
C HIS A 33 2.05 3.53 -13.75
N ALA A 34 1.91 2.33 -13.22
CA ALA A 34 0.87 1.96 -12.25
C ALA A 34 1.36 2.14 -10.81
N VAL A 35 1.62 3.38 -10.40
CA VAL A 35 2.12 3.71 -9.06
C VAL A 35 1.08 3.30 -7.99
N PRO A 36 1.36 2.29 -7.15
CA PRO A 36 0.31 1.66 -6.34
C PRO A 36 -0.33 2.59 -5.30
N TYR A 37 0.43 3.55 -4.77
CA TYR A 37 -0.03 4.50 -3.75
C TYR A 37 -0.52 5.84 -4.33
N GLY A 38 -0.27 6.11 -5.61
CA GLY A 38 -0.70 7.33 -6.29
C GLY A 38 -1.94 7.13 -7.16
N ASN A 39 -1.95 6.03 -7.91
CA ASN A 39 -2.92 5.79 -8.97
C ASN A 39 -4.07 4.88 -8.52
N LEU A 40 -3.87 4.03 -7.52
CA LEU A 40 -4.91 3.14 -7.01
C LEU A 40 -5.48 3.66 -5.70
N LYS A 41 -6.72 4.14 -5.77
CA LYS A 41 -7.45 4.67 -4.63
C LYS A 41 -8.62 3.75 -4.26
N PHE A 42 -9.19 3.96 -3.09
CA PHE A 42 -10.45 3.36 -2.67
C PHE A 42 -11.60 4.35 -2.86
N SER A 43 -12.77 3.87 -3.26
CA SER A 43 -14.01 4.63 -3.32
C SER A 43 -14.90 4.35 -2.11
N TYR A 44 -14.53 4.89 -0.95
CA TYR A 44 -15.23 4.62 0.32
C TYR A 44 -16.74 4.95 0.29
N PRO A 45 -17.57 4.19 1.03
CA PRO A 45 -18.99 4.50 1.17
C PRO A 45 -19.20 5.86 1.84
N ARG A 46 -20.27 6.56 1.46
CA ARG A 46 -20.66 7.86 2.02
C ARG A 46 -22.04 7.76 2.66
N GLY A 47 -22.31 8.62 3.62
CA GLY A 47 -23.64 8.75 4.23
C GLY A 47 -24.01 7.65 5.23
N LEU A 48 -23.05 6.80 5.63
CA LEU A 48 -23.27 5.81 6.69
C LEU A 48 -23.48 6.51 8.04
N LYS A 49 -24.48 6.07 8.78
CA LYS A 49 -24.77 6.48 10.16
C LYS A 49 -23.92 5.68 11.14
N LEU A 50 -23.74 6.20 12.35
CA LEU A 50 -22.87 5.58 13.36
C LEU A 50 -23.34 4.18 13.77
N ASP A 51 -24.64 3.90 13.78
CA ASP A 51 -25.23 2.60 14.09
C ASP A 51 -24.91 1.52 13.04
N GLU A 52 -24.59 1.90 11.81
CA GLU A 52 -24.15 1.01 10.73
C GLU A 52 -22.69 0.51 10.87
N PHE A 53 -21.96 0.99 11.89
CA PHE A 53 -20.61 0.54 12.19
C PHE A 53 -20.56 -0.49 13.35
N PRO A 54 -19.69 -1.52 13.31
CA PRO A 54 -18.66 -1.72 12.29
C PRO A 54 -19.20 -2.14 10.93
N TYR A 55 -18.66 -1.54 9.88
CA TYR A 55 -19.04 -1.78 8.49
C TYR A 55 -18.10 -2.82 7.86
N LEU A 56 -18.67 -3.78 7.13
CA LEU A 56 -17.93 -4.76 6.34
C LEU A 56 -18.43 -4.76 4.90
N SER A 57 -17.51 -4.64 3.94
CA SER A 57 -17.82 -4.85 2.53
C SER A 57 -16.58 -5.27 1.74
N GLU A 58 -16.82 -5.68 0.49
CA GLU A 58 -15.76 -5.77 -0.50
C GLU A 58 -15.15 -4.39 -0.81
N PRO A 59 -13.84 -4.32 -1.06
CA PRO A 59 -13.18 -3.12 -1.54
C PRO A 59 -13.76 -2.65 -2.88
N ARG A 60 -13.94 -1.34 -3.01
CA ARG A 60 -14.22 -0.70 -4.29
C ARG A 60 -13.01 0.09 -4.72
N ASP A 61 -12.24 -0.48 -5.63
CA ASP A 61 -11.06 0.19 -6.19
C ASP A 61 -11.50 1.30 -7.14
N ARG A 62 -10.70 2.36 -7.21
CA ARG A 62 -10.89 3.48 -8.13
C ARG A 62 -9.52 3.93 -8.62
N LEU A 63 -9.32 3.99 -9.92
CA LEU A 63 -8.13 4.63 -10.47
C LEU A 63 -8.16 6.15 -10.22
N ALA A 64 -7.00 6.76 -10.08
CA ALA A 64 -6.85 8.21 -10.16
C ALA A 64 -7.40 8.70 -11.51
N ALA A 65 -7.94 9.92 -11.52
CA ALA A 65 -8.28 10.56 -12.78
C ALA A 65 -7.02 10.72 -13.64
N TRP A 66 -7.16 10.77 -14.96
CA TRP A 66 -6.02 10.80 -15.87
C TRP A 66 -5.14 12.05 -15.71
N ASP A 67 -5.74 13.17 -15.33
CA ASP A 67 -5.05 14.43 -14.99
C ASP A 67 -4.38 14.41 -13.61
N GLU A 68 -4.79 13.49 -12.72
CA GLU A 68 -4.17 13.24 -11.41
C GLU A 68 -3.14 12.10 -11.43
N TRP A 69 -2.82 11.55 -12.61
CA TRP A 69 -1.95 10.37 -12.72
C TRP A 69 -0.53 10.68 -12.22
N ALA A 70 -0.04 9.90 -11.27
CA ALA A 70 1.13 10.27 -10.47
C ALA A 70 2.43 10.40 -11.26
N CYS A 71 2.57 9.68 -12.37
CA CYS A 71 3.76 9.71 -13.23
C CYS A 71 3.34 9.68 -14.70
N PRO A 72 3.72 10.66 -15.52
CA PRO A 72 3.32 10.69 -16.93
C PRO A 72 3.79 9.42 -17.64
N PRO A 73 2.96 8.82 -18.50
CA PRO A 73 3.40 7.78 -19.42
C PRO A 73 4.54 8.25 -20.32
N ALA A 74 5.24 7.32 -20.95
CA ALA A 74 6.33 7.64 -21.87
C ALA A 74 6.25 6.80 -23.15
N ILE A 75 6.51 7.41 -24.30
CA ILE A 75 6.68 6.71 -25.58
C ILE A 75 8.16 6.50 -25.83
N LEU A 76 8.54 5.29 -26.19
CA LEU A 76 9.89 4.93 -26.61
C LEU A 76 9.99 5.01 -28.13
N SER A 77 10.74 5.98 -28.61
CA SER A 77 11.01 6.20 -30.03
C SER A 77 12.01 5.17 -30.61
N ALA A 78 12.20 5.20 -31.92
CA ALA A 78 13.07 4.26 -32.64
C ALA A 78 14.56 4.42 -32.29
N ASP A 79 14.99 5.64 -31.93
CA ASP A 79 16.37 5.93 -31.54
C ASP A 79 16.68 5.58 -30.07
N GLY A 80 15.69 5.09 -29.32
CA GLY A 80 15.83 4.74 -27.91
C GLY A 80 15.42 5.85 -26.93
N THR A 81 15.00 7.02 -27.41
CA THR A 81 14.59 8.14 -26.55
C THR A 81 13.20 7.93 -25.96
N LEU A 82 13.07 8.19 -24.66
CA LEU A 82 11.81 8.21 -23.93
C LEU A 82 11.24 9.63 -23.88
N SER A 83 10.04 9.82 -24.43
CA SER A 83 9.34 11.10 -24.43
C SER A 83 8.08 11.01 -23.58
N PRO A 84 7.88 11.89 -22.58
CA PRO A 84 6.68 11.89 -21.77
C PRO A 84 5.45 12.25 -22.61
N VAL A 85 4.31 11.65 -22.28
CA VAL A 85 3.01 11.98 -22.89
C VAL A 85 1.93 12.12 -21.83
N ALA A 86 0.83 12.78 -22.19
CA ALA A 86 -0.33 12.88 -21.31
C ALA A 86 -0.99 11.50 -21.14
N MET A 87 -1.46 11.21 -19.93
CA MET A 87 -2.26 10.01 -19.66
C MET A 87 -3.62 10.13 -20.34
N SER A 88 -4.02 9.10 -21.08
CA SER A 88 -5.35 9.02 -21.68
C SER A 88 -5.79 7.56 -21.87
N ALA A 89 -7.08 7.35 -22.05
CA ALA A 89 -7.62 6.03 -22.39
C ALA A 89 -7.09 5.52 -23.74
N ASP A 90 -6.76 6.43 -24.67
CA ASP A 90 -6.25 6.09 -26.01
C ASP A 90 -4.87 5.44 -25.98
N LEU A 91 -4.14 5.50 -24.86
CA LEU A 91 -2.89 4.76 -24.69
C LEU A 91 -3.11 3.23 -24.58
N PHE A 92 -4.32 2.82 -24.23
CA PHE A 92 -4.68 1.43 -23.96
C PHE A 92 -5.35 0.75 -25.16
N THR A 93 -6.21 1.47 -25.89
CA THR A 93 -6.98 0.93 -27.02
C THR A 93 -6.13 0.32 -28.15
N PRO A 94 -4.98 0.90 -28.56
CA PRO A 94 -4.25 0.40 -29.73
C PRO A 94 -3.28 -0.75 -29.41
N ALA A 95 -3.17 -1.18 -28.15
CA ALA A 95 -2.14 -2.13 -27.72
C ALA A 95 -2.42 -3.56 -28.22
N ASP A 96 -1.53 -4.08 -29.06
CA ASP A 96 -1.55 -5.47 -29.52
C ASP A 96 -1.06 -6.42 -28.41
N VAL A 97 -0.06 -5.96 -27.65
CA VAL A 97 0.54 -6.68 -26.53
C VAL A 97 0.59 -5.77 -25.31
N ILE A 98 0.19 -6.29 -24.16
CA ILE A 98 0.24 -5.59 -22.88
C ILE A 98 1.12 -6.39 -21.93
N VAL A 99 2.18 -5.77 -21.42
CA VAL A 99 3.18 -6.42 -20.58
C VAL A 99 3.07 -5.88 -19.16
N ALA A 100 2.93 -6.77 -18.18
CA ALA A 100 3.07 -6.43 -16.76
C ALA A 100 4.55 -6.34 -16.40
N ALA A 101 5.03 -5.16 -16.00
CA ALA A 101 6.40 -4.92 -15.54
C ALA A 101 6.40 -4.18 -14.17
N CYS A 102 5.34 -4.36 -13.39
CA CYS A 102 5.28 -3.90 -12.00
C CYS A 102 6.20 -4.77 -11.11
N GLY A 103 6.53 -4.27 -9.91
CA GLY A 103 7.31 -5.06 -8.94
C GLY A 103 6.72 -6.45 -8.71
N SER A 104 7.60 -7.45 -8.57
CA SER A 104 7.24 -8.86 -8.34
C SER A 104 6.79 -9.10 -6.89
N ASP A 105 5.82 -8.32 -6.43
CA ASP A 105 5.21 -8.42 -5.11
C ASP A 105 3.68 -8.22 -5.18
N HIS A 106 3.01 -8.36 -4.04
CA HIS A 106 1.55 -8.18 -3.95
C HIS A 106 1.06 -6.77 -4.30
N THR A 107 1.92 -5.75 -4.14
CA THR A 107 1.55 -4.36 -4.40
C THR A 107 1.55 -4.12 -5.91
N GLY A 108 2.60 -4.54 -6.60
CA GLY A 108 2.70 -4.46 -8.06
C GLY A 108 1.67 -5.34 -8.78
N ALA A 109 1.44 -6.56 -8.30
CA ALA A 109 0.44 -7.46 -8.87
C ALA A 109 -0.98 -6.87 -8.82
N VAL A 110 -1.39 -6.33 -7.66
CA VAL A 110 -2.69 -5.66 -7.55
C VAL A 110 -2.74 -4.39 -8.41
N ALA A 111 -1.67 -3.59 -8.43
CA ALA A 111 -1.61 -2.38 -9.24
C ALA A 111 -1.94 -2.65 -10.71
N PHE A 112 -1.34 -3.70 -11.26
CA PHE A 112 -1.62 -4.17 -12.61
C PHE A 112 -3.04 -4.73 -12.75
N ASP A 113 -3.47 -5.67 -11.88
CA ASP A 113 -4.80 -6.30 -11.95
C ASP A 113 -5.95 -5.29 -11.94
N VAL A 114 -5.90 -4.31 -11.03
CA VAL A 114 -6.92 -3.26 -10.92
C VAL A 114 -6.92 -2.35 -12.15
N LEU A 115 -5.74 -1.95 -12.65
CA LEU A 115 -5.65 -1.15 -13.86
C LEU A 115 -6.29 -1.88 -15.04
N MET A 116 -5.89 -3.12 -15.27
CA MET A 116 -6.40 -3.95 -16.36
C MET A 116 -7.90 -4.17 -16.24
N ARG A 117 -8.39 -4.46 -15.04
CA ARG A 117 -9.82 -4.66 -14.79
C ARG A 117 -10.66 -3.41 -15.07
N GLN A 118 -10.19 -2.23 -14.69
CA GLN A 118 -10.95 -0.99 -14.91
C GLN A 118 -10.88 -0.50 -16.35
N VAL A 119 -9.82 -0.80 -17.09
CA VAL A 119 -9.66 -0.37 -18.49
C VAL A 119 -10.31 -1.37 -19.47
N TYR A 120 -10.17 -2.68 -19.23
CA TYR A 120 -10.55 -3.72 -20.20
C TYR A 120 -11.61 -4.70 -19.69
N GLY A 121 -12.01 -4.61 -18.42
CA GLY A 121 -12.89 -5.59 -17.77
C GLY A 121 -12.15 -6.74 -17.10
N ASP A 122 -12.92 -7.63 -16.47
CA ASP A 122 -12.38 -8.73 -15.67
C ASP A 122 -11.49 -9.68 -16.50
N ASP A 123 -10.56 -10.34 -15.80
CA ASP A 123 -9.69 -11.40 -16.33
C ASP A 123 -8.67 -11.02 -17.40
N ARG A 124 -8.75 -9.82 -18.02
CA ARG A 124 -7.78 -9.40 -19.05
C ARG A 124 -6.32 -9.47 -18.58
N ALA A 125 -6.07 -9.21 -17.30
CA ALA A 125 -4.73 -9.28 -16.73
C ALA A 125 -4.10 -10.67 -16.86
N LYS A 126 -4.89 -11.75 -16.72
CA LYS A 126 -4.38 -13.14 -16.56
C LYS A 126 -3.46 -13.57 -17.70
N ASP A 127 -3.83 -13.22 -18.94
CA ASP A 127 -3.11 -13.64 -20.14
C ASP A 127 -1.99 -12.68 -20.56
N CYS A 128 -1.82 -11.56 -19.84
CA CYS A 128 -0.79 -10.59 -20.17
C CYS A 128 0.60 -11.17 -19.86
N PRO A 129 1.58 -11.10 -20.78
CA PRO A 129 2.96 -11.44 -20.49
C PRO A 129 3.50 -10.59 -19.33
N THR A 130 4.26 -11.20 -18.43
CA THR A 130 4.85 -10.55 -17.27
C THR A 130 6.36 -10.58 -17.34
N LEU A 131 6.96 -9.40 -17.20
CA LEU A 131 8.39 -9.20 -17.01
C LEU A 131 8.71 -9.28 -15.51
N THR A 132 9.18 -10.44 -15.07
CA THR A 132 9.62 -10.65 -13.69
C THR A 132 11.10 -10.28 -13.55
N LEU A 133 11.41 -9.29 -12.72
CA LEU A 133 12.77 -8.84 -12.46
C LEU A 133 13.19 -9.16 -11.02
N CYS A 134 14.29 -9.91 -10.88
CA CYS A 134 14.92 -10.12 -9.56
C CYS A 134 15.86 -8.97 -9.19
N SER A 135 16.39 -8.27 -10.19
CA SER A 135 17.29 -7.12 -10.08
C SER A 135 17.25 -6.33 -11.38
N VAL A 136 17.83 -5.13 -11.37
CA VAL A 136 17.80 -4.17 -12.50
C VAL A 136 19.12 -4.12 -13.27
N ASP A 137 19.99 -5.13 -13.12
CA ASP A 137 21.16 -5.31 -13.99
C ASP A 137 20.78 -5.90 -15.35
N ASP A 138 21.62 -5.64 -16.35
CA ASP A 138 21.39 -6.00 -17.74
C ASP A 138 21.09 -7.49 -17.94
N ALA A 139 21.83 -8.37 -17.27
CA ALA A 139 21.66 -9.82 -17.40
C ALA A 139 20.29 -10.28 -16.87
N SER A 140 19.86 -9.71 -15.75
CA SER A 140 18.56 -10.02 -15.16
C SER A 140 17.40 -9.49 -16.00
N ILE A 141 17.56 -8.30 -16.61
CA ILE A 141 16.56 -7.75 -17.51
C ILE A 141 16.46 -8.58 -18.80
N GLU A 142 17.60 -8.96 -19.41
CA GLU A 142 17.61 -9.83 -20.61
C GLU A 142 16.93 -11.16 -20.34
N LYS A 143 17.25 -11.80 -19.21
CA LYS A 143 16.60 -13.04 -18.79
C LYS A 143 15.09 -12.85 -18.61
N GLY A 144 14.66 -11.73 -18.02
CA GLY A 144 13.25 -11.40 -17.86
C GLY A 144 12.50 -11.32 -19.18
N PHE A 145 13.06 -10.61 -20.18
CA PHE A 145 12.46 -10.51 -21.51
C PHE A 145 12.48 -11.83 -22.29
N ALA A 146 13.51 -12.66 -22.10
CA ALA A 146 13.59 -13.98 -22.71
C ALA A 146 12.58 -14.98 -22.13
N ASN A 147 12.09 -14.75 -20.92
CA ASN A 147 11.20 -15.65 -20.19
C ASN A 147 9.93 -14.93 -19.69
N LEU A 148 9.22 -14.28 -20.60
CA LEU A 148 7.90 -13.72 -20.31
C LEU A 148 6.91 -14.87 -20.06
N GLN A 149 6.18 -14.77 -18.96
CA GLN A 149 5.17 -15.76 -18.57
C GLN A 149 3.81 -15.11 -18.34
N PRO A 150 2.69 -15.85 -18.46
CA PRO A 150 1.36 -15.29 -18.18
C PRO A 150 1.27 -14.76 -16.75
N PHE A 151 0.73 -13.54 -16.61
CA PHE A 151 0.53 -12.88 -15.31
C PHE A 151 -0.27 -13.74 -14.33
N GLY A 152 -1.32 -14.42 -14.82
CA GLY A 152 -2.16 -15.29 -14.02
C GLY A 152 -1.40 -16.46 -13.38
N GLU A 153 -0.27 -16.88 -13.97
CA GLU A 153 0.56 -17.95 -13.42
C GLU A 153 1.58 -17.40 -12.43
N VAL A 154 2.37 -16.38 -12.82
CA VAL A 154 3.48 -15.88 -12.00
C VAL A 154 3.04 -14.99 -10.84
N SER A 155 1.88 -14.33 -10.97
CA SER A 155 1.38 -13.37 -9.97
C SER A 155 0.22 -13.90 -9.13
N ALA A 156 -0.24 -15.14 -9.33
CA ALA A 156 -1.40 -15.70 -8.60
C ALA A 156 -1.30 -15.52 -7.09
N ARG A 157 -0.18 -15.96 -6.49
CA ARG A 157 0.04 -15.86 -5.03
C ARG A 157 0.11 -14.41 -4.56
N HIS A 158 0.81 -13.55 -5.30
CA HIS A 158 0.92 -12.13 -4.99
C HIS A 158 -0.43 -11.43 -5.05
N LEU A 159 -1.25 -11.78 -6.04
CA LEU A 159 -2.57 -11.23 -6.22
C LEU A 159 -3.52 -11.67 -5.10
N GLU A 160 -3.50 -12.95 -4.72
CA GLU A 160 -4.29 -13.45 -3.61
C GLU A 160 -3.91 -12.77 -2.28
N TYR A 161 -2.61 -12.70 -1.98
CA TYR A 161 -2.09 -11.98 -0.82
C TYR A 161 -2.57 -10.52 -0.84
N GLY A 162 -2.41 -9.84 -1.98
CA GLY A 162 -2.77 -8.44 -2.15
C GLY A 162 -4.27 -8.17 -1.99
N ARG A 163 -5.13 -9.09 -2.46
CA ARG A 163 -6.59 -8.99 -2.30
C ARG A 163 -7.01 -9.05 -0.84
N VAL A 164 -6.47 -9.98 -0.06
CA VAL A 164 -6.75 -10.06 1.38
C VAL A 164 -6.26 -8.80 2.09
N LYS A 165 -5.05 -8.34 1.76
CA LYS A 165 -4.50 -7.12 2.36
C LYS A 165 -5.38 -5.90 2.05
N ARG A 166 -5.85 -5.76 0.81
CA ARG A 166 -6.78 -4.67 0.43
C ARG A 166 -8.13 -4.79 1.09
N TYR A 167 -8.65 -6.01 1.24
CA TYR A 167 -9.86 -6.27 2.00
C TYR A 167 -9.74 -5.76 3.44
N PHE A 168 -8.64 -6.10 4.11
CA PHE A 168 -8.34 -5.58 5.45
C PHE A 168 -8.21 -4.05 5.45
N ASP A 169 -7.40 -3.50 4.55
CA ASP A 169 -7.10 -2.06 4.52
C ASP A 169 -8.35 -1.22 4.23
N TRP A 170 -9.22 -1.68 3.31
CA TRP A 170 -10.51 -1.06 3.04
C TRP A 170 -11.37 -0.99 4.30
N ASN A 171 -11.63 -2.14 4.91
CA ASN A 171 -12.52 -2.24 6.07
C ASN A 171 -11.93 -1.51 7.28
N TRP A 172 -10.61 -1.58 7.49
CA TRP A 172 -9.94 -0.76 8.50
C TRP A 172 -10.19 0.72 8.28
N ASN A 173 -9.94 1.21 7.06
CA ASN A 173 -10.03 2.64 6.76
C ASN A 173 -11.45 3.18 6.97
N VAL A 174 -12.47 2.49 6.45
CA VAL A 174 -13.88 2.88 6.59
C VAL A 174 -14.27 3.01 8.07
N ASN A 175 -13.93 2.00 8.87
CA ASN A 175 -14.26 2.00 10.30
C ASN A 175 -13.42 2.99 11.10
N SER A 176 -12.13 3.15 10.77
CA SER A 176 -11.23 4.07 11.47
C SER A 176 -11.70 5.52 11.33
N LEU A 177 -12.16 5.92 10.14
CA LEU A 177 -12.67 7.28 9.89
C LEU A 177 -13.85 7.62 10.79
N ALA A 178 -14.79 6.67 10.97
CA ALA A 178 -15.98 6.89 11.79
C ALA A 178 -15.67 6.78 13.29
N ILE A 179 -15.02 5.70 13.71
CA ILE A 179 -14.89 5.34 15.12
C ILE A 179 -13.62 5.93 15.74
N LEU A 180 -12.45 5.74 15.12
CA LEU A 180 -11.20 6.32 15.64
C LEU A 180 -11.15 7.83 15.38
N GLY A 181 -11.78 8.31 14.30
CA GLY A 181 -11.94 9.73 14.04
C GLY A 181 -12.69 10.46 15.15
N GLU A 182 -13.66 9.83 15.80
CA GLU A 182 -14.32 10.38 16.99
C GLU A 182 -13.37 10.48 18.18
N ALA A 183 -12.57 9.44 18.45
CA ALA A 183 -11.53 9.50 19.48
C ALA A 183 -10.48 10.58 19.18
N GLN A 184 -10.07 10.73 17.93
CA GLN A 184 -9.16 11.80 17.47
C GLN A 184 -9.75 13.19 17.75
N ARG A 185 -11.02 13.43 17.38
CA ARG A 185 -11.69 14.71 17.67
C ARG A 185 -11.75 15.01 19.17
N ARG A 186 -12.14 14.05 20.00
CA ARG A 186 -12.17 14.19 21.47
C ARG A 186 -10.78 14.44 22.07
N ALA A 187 -9.72 13.95 21.41
CA ALA A 187 -8.34 14.19 21.80
C ALA A 187 -7.79 15.56 21.34
N GLY A 188 -8.58 16.37 20.63
CA GLY A 188 -8.18 17.68 20.12
C GLY A 188 -7.39 17.63 18.80
N VAL A 189 -7.48 16.52 18.06
CA VAL A 189 -6.86 16.40 16.73
C VAL A 189 -7.62 17.28 15.71
N PRO A 190 -6.94 18.03 14.84
CA PRO A 190 -7.58 18.84 13.79
C PRO A 190 -8.52 18.03 12.88
N ALA A 191 -9.59 18.66 12.41
CA ALA A 191 -10.61 17.99 11.59
C ALA A 191 -10.09 17.55 10.21
N ASP A 192 -9.07 18.23 9.69
CA ASP A 192 -8.38 17.94 8.43
C ASP A 192 -7.18 17.00 8.61
N ALA A 193 -6.93 16.50 9.83
CA ALA A 193 -5.84 15.58 10.10
C ALA A 193 -6.00 14.25 9.33
N PRO A 194 -4.89 13.62 8.93
CA PRO A 194 -4.94 12.31 8.31
C PRO A 194 -5.61 11.25 9.20
N PRO A 195 -6.36 10.29 8.61
CA PRO A 195 -6.96 9.21 9.38
C PRO A 195 -5.90 8.31 10.00
N LEU A 196 -6.22 7.75 11.17
CA LEU A 196 -5.31 6.87 11.88
C LEU A 196 -5.22 5.49 11.22
N SER A 197 -4.11 5.24 10.53
CA SER A 197 -3.84 3.92 9.97
C SER A 197 -3.55 2.88 11.05
N LYS A 198 -3.74 1.60 10.72
CA LYS A 198 -3.45 0.47 11.61
C LYS A 198 -2.04 0.50 12.19
N TYR A 199 -1.04 0.85 11.39
CA TYR A 199 0.35 0.90 11.83
C TYR A 199 0.69 2.20 12.56
N ALA A 200 0.03 3.31 12.21
CA ALA A 200 0.15 4.56 12.95
C ALA A 200 -0.34 4.38 14.39
N LEU A 201 -1.48 3.68 14.58
CA LEU A 201 -2.00 3.37 15.91
C LEU A 201 -1.02 2.50 16.73
N GLN A 202 -0.53 1.40 16.16
CA GLN A 202 0.41 0.54 16.88
C GLN A 202 1.74 1.24 17.18
N LEU A 203 2.18 2.16 16.31
CA LEU A 203 3.34 3.00 16.59
C LEU A 203 3.11 3.91 17.80
N LEU A 204 1.93 4.53 17.95
CA LEU A 204 1.61 5.35 19.12
C LEU A 204 1.70 4.54 20.42
N TYR A 205 1.13 3.32 20.45
CA TYR A 205 1.29 2.41 21.59
C TYR A 205 2.76 2.03 21.82
N GLY A 206 3.49 1.72 20.76
CA GLY A 206 4.92 1.43 20.82
C GLY A 206 5.76 2.58 21.37
N LEU A 207 5.33 3.83 21.21
CA LEU A 207 6.01 5.01 21.74
C LEU A 207 5.56 5.40 23.15
N ARG A 208 4.47 4.81 23.68
CA ARG A 208 3.85 5.16 24.98
C ARG A 208 4.85 5.23 26.13
N ASN A 209 5.74 4.24 26.20
CA ASN A 209 6.69 4.08 27.30
C ASN A 209 8.13 4.46 26.91
N HIS A 210 8.34 5.02 25.72
CA HIS A 210 9.66 5.43 25.26
C HIS A 210 9.88 6.92 25.51
N ARG A 211 11.12 7.26 25.88
CA ARG A 211 11.58 8.65 25.79
C ARG A 211 11.57 9.09 24.32
N PRO A 212 11.45 10.39 24.00
CA PRO A 212 11.56 10.87 22.63
C PRO A 212 12.82 10.31 21.94
N MET A 213 12.69 9.91 20.68
CA MET A 213 13.73 9.24 19.88
C MET A 213 13.95 9.99 18.57
N THR A 214 15.15 9.93 18.00
CA THR A 214 15.38 10.45 16.65
C THR A 214 14.52 9.69 15.63
N GLU A 215 14.18 10.33 14.51
CA GLU A 215 13.38 9.70 13.45
C GLU A 215 14.00 8.37 12.98
N GLY A 216 15.31 8.32 12.80
CA GLY A 216 16.01 7.09 12.42
C GLY A 216 15.82 5.96 13.44
N ARG A 217 15.74 6.27 14.74
CA ARG A 217 15.45 5.26 15.77
C ARG A 217 13.98 4.84 15.77
N VAL A 218 13.05 5.75 15.48
CA VAL A 218 11.63 5.40 15.29
C VAL A 218 11.44 4.52 14.06
N ALA A 219 12.07 4.87 12.93
CA ALA A 219 12.08 4.05 11.73
C ALA A 219 12.69 2.66 12.00
N SER A 220 13.80 2.60 12.74
CA SER A 220 14.40 1.34 13.17
C SER A 220 13.45 0.51 14.06
N LEU A 221 12.71 1.14 14.98
CA LEU A 221 11.69 0.47 15.79
C LEU A 221 10.58 -0.13 14.91
N MET A 222 10.10 0.62 13.92
CA MET A 222 9.08 0.14 12.99
C MET A 222 9.57 -1.04 12.12
N GLN A 223 10.82 -0.97 11.64
CA GLN A 223 11.43 -2.02 10.82
C GLN A 223 11.73 -3.31 11.59
N HIS A 224 12.10 -3.19 12.86
CA HIS A 224 12.43 -4.33 13.74
C HIS A 224 11.32 -4.59 14.75
N TRP A 225 10.07 -4.34 14.36
CA TRP A 225 8.91 -4.52 15.24
C TRP A 225 8.78 -5.98 15.68
N LEU A 226 8.79 -6.23 16.99
CA LEU A 226 8.80 -7.59 17.54
C LEU A 226 7.40 -8.12 17.88
N GLY A 227 6.40 -7.24 17.92
CA GLY A 227 5.10 -7.55 18.48
C GLY A 227 5.22 -8.02 19.93
N THR A 228 4.46 -9.06 20.29
CA THR A 228 4.54 -9.71 21.60
C THR A 228 5.64 -10.78 21.70
N GLY A 229 6.34 -11.06 20.59
CA GLY A 229 7.29 -12.18 20.50
C GLY A 229 6.63 -13.55 20.24
N ARG A 230 5.29 -13.62 20.12
CA ARG A 230 4.55 -14.85 19.79
C ARG A 230 4.93 -15.41 18.41
N TYR A 231 5.17 -14.52 17.44
CA TYR A 231 5.49 -14.89 16.06
C TYR A 231 7.00 -14.99 15.89
N LYS A 232 7.53 -16.20 16.05
CA LYS A 232 8.95 -16.48 15.79
C LYS A 232 9.20 -16.53 14.29
N THR A 233 10.33 -15.97 13.89
CA THR A 233 10.83 -15.98 12.51
C THR A 233 12.28 -16.43 12.55
N GLY A 234 12.70 -17.19 11.55
CA GLY A 234 14.05 -17.72 11.44
C GLY A 234 15.10 -16.60 11.26
N PRO A 235 16.39 -16.91 11.46
CA PRO A 235 17.49 -16.04 11.02
C PRO A 235 17.43 -15.86 9.49
N GLY A 236 17.51 -14.61 9.02
CA GLY A 236 17.52 -14.29 7.58
C GLY A 236 16.14 -14.27 6.90
N GLU A 237 15.08 -14.68 7.59
CA GLU A 237 13.72 -14.60 7.05
C GLU A 237 13.19 -13.16 7.07
N TRP A 238 12.44 -12.80 6.02
CA TRP A 238 11.68 -11.57 6.01
C TRP A 238 10.64 -11.59 7.14
N ARG A 239 10.50 -10.46 7.84
CA ARG A 239 9.59 -10.32 8.98
C ARG A 239 8.54 -9.24 8.70
N PRO A 240 7.26 -9.49 9.05
CA PRO A 240 6.26 -8.44 9.09
C PRO A 240 6.72 -7.30 10.02
N ARG A 241 6.41 -6.07 9.62
CA ARG A 241 6.88 -4.83 10.26
C ARG A 241 5.78 -3.76 10.23
N LEU A 242 5.96 -2.69 10.99
CA LEU A 242 5.05 -1.54 10.90
C LEU A 242 5.35 -0.74 9.63
N GLY A 243 4.48 -0.90 8.65
CA GLY A 243 4.63 -0.23 7.34
C GLY A 243 5.72 -0.83 6.47
N SER A 244 5.69 -0.45 5.21
CA SER A 244 6.78 -0.68 4.24
C SER A 244 7.79 0.46 4.30
N SER A 245 8.98 0.26 3.73
CA SER A 245 9.96 1.35 3.57
C SER A 245 9.36 2.58 2.86
N ALA A 246 8.40 2.39 1.95
CA ALA A 246 7.69 3.45 1.25
C ALA A 246 6.68 4.22 2.13
N SER A 247 6.23 3.65 3.24
CA SER A 247 5.19 4.26 4.11
C SER A 247 5.69 4.65 5.49
N THR A 248 6.88 4.21 5.93
CA THR A 248 7.42 4.51 7.26
C THR A 248 7.48 6.01 7.54
N LEU A 249 8.04 6.82 6.62
CA LEU A 249 8.13 8.27 6.79
C LEU A 249 6.73 8.91 6.79
N GLN A 250 5.88 8.54 5.82
CA GLN A 250 4.52 9.06 5.71
C GLN A 250 3.68 8.78 6.98
N ILE A 251 3.86 7.62 7.63
CA ILE A 251 3.19 7.30 8.89
C ILE A 251 3.62 8.30 9.98
N MET A 252 4.91 8.58 10.11
CA MET A 252 5.42 9.53 11.10
C MET A 252 4.96 10.95 10.80
N ASP A 253 5.05 11.39 9.54
CA ASP A 253 4.63 12.72 9.12
C ASP A 253 3.12 12.93 9.32
N ASN A 254 2.29 11.93 9.01
CA ASN A 254 0.85 12.00 9.27
C ASN A 254 0.55 12.13 10.77
N LEU A 255 1.29 11.44 11.63
CA LEU A 255 1.12 11.54 13.08
C LEU A 255 1.59 12.90 13.63
N VAL A 256 2.63 13.49 13.05
CA VAL A 256 3.07 14.86 13.37
C VAL A 256 2.04 15.87 12.89
N ALA A 257 1.54 15.74 11.66
CA ALA A 257 0.52 16.60 11.09
C ALA A 257 -0.80 16.56 11.88
N ALA A 258 -1.17 15.37 12.39
CA ALA A 258 -2.30 15.19 13.30
C ALA A 258 -2.04 15.73 14.73
N GLY A 259 -0.83 16.21 15.02
CA GLY A 259 -0.44 16.66 16.35
C GLY A 259 -0.37 15.55 17.40
N LEU A 260 -0.31 14.28 17.00
CA LEU A 260 -0.22 13.11 17.88
C LEU A 260 1.23 12.78 18.28
N LEU A 261 2.18 13.17 17.43
CA LEU A 261 3.60 13.24 17.73
C LEU A 261 4.06 14.70 17.72
N VAL A 262 5.10 14.98 18.51
CA VAL A 262 5.74 16.30 18.57
C VAL A 262 7.24 16.17 18.34
N ARG A 263 7.80 17.14 17.61
CA ARG A 263 9.23 17.31 17.40
C ARG A 263 9.81 18.15 18.53
N GLY A 264 10.89 17.68 19.15
CA GLY A 264 11.63 18.41 20.18
C GLY A 264 13.14 18.28 19.98
N ILE A 265 13.90 19.22 20.53
CA ILE A 265 15.37 19.17 20.48
C ILE A 265 15.90 18.56 21.78
N VAL A 266 16.64 17.46 21.67
CA VAL A 266 17.35 16.82 22.78
C VAL A 266 18.80 16.67 22.37
N ALA A 267 19.72 17.24 23.17
CA ALA A 267 21.16 17.24 22.88
C ALA A 267 21.49 17.68 21.44
N GLY A 268 20.85 18.76 20.96
CA GLY A 268 21.09 19.33 19.63
C GLY A 268 20.52 18.53 18.45
N ARG A 269 19.73 17.47 18.68
CA ARG A 269 19.11 16.67 17.62
C ARG A 269 17.60 16.68 17.71
N SER A 270 16.95 16.63 16.55
CA SER A 270 15.49 16.48 16.44
C SER A 270 15.06 15.08 16.90
N HIS A 271 14.13 15.04 17.85
CA HIS A 271 13.53 13.84 18.39
C HIS A 271 12.01 13.91 18.24
N LEU A 272 11.39 12.78 17.96
CA LEU A 272 9.95 12.56 17.97
C LEU A 272 9.53 11.87 19.26
N GLY A 273 8.43 12.34 19.84
CA GLY A 273 7.77 11.69 20.98
C GLY A 273 6.27 11.93 20.96
N LEU A 274 5.55 11.24 21.83
CA LEU A 274 4.11 11.45 22.00
C LEU A 274 3.81 12.87 22.50
N SER A 275 2.85 13.52 21.85
CA SER A 275 2.31 14.81 22.29
C SER A 275 1.28 14.63 23.41
N GLY A 276 0.74 15.76 23.92
CA GLY A 276 -0.43 15.75 24.80
C GLY A 276 -1.65 15.10 24.14
N HIS A 277 -1.99 15.50 22.91
CA HIS A 277 -3.09 14.89 22.15
C HIS A 277 -2.85 13.40 21.90
N GLY A 278 -1.60 12.99 21.62
CA GLY A 278 -1.24 11.58 21.47
C GLY A 278 -1.55 10.75 22.71
N ARG A 279 -1.20 11.25 23.90
CA ARG A 279 -1.51 10.60 25.17
C ARG A 279 -3.00 10.58 25.47
N THR A 280 -3.70 11.70 25.24
CA THR A 280 -5.15 11.79 25.41
C THR A 280 -5.87 10.80 24.49
N LEU A 281 -5.46 10.70 23.23
CA LEU A 281 -6.00 9.72 22.29
C LEU A 281 -5.85 8.31 22.84
N LEU A 282 -4.67 7.90 23.27
CA LEU A 282 -4.45 6.55 23.82
C LEU A 282 -5.34 6.25 25.04
N ASN A 283 -5.68 7.25 25.86
CA ASN A 283 -6.59 7.09 27.00
C ASN A 283 -8.07 6.98 26.58
N LEU A 284 -8.43 7.45 25.38
CA LEU A 284 -9.77 7.32 24.80
C LEU A 284 -9.96 6.02 24.01
N LEU A 285 -8.89 5.23 23.87
CA LEU A 285 -8.93 3.94 23.18
C LEU A 285 -9.11 2.81 24.20
N HIS A 286 -9.94 1.84 23.83
CA HIS A 286 -10.10 0.60 24.55
C HIS A 286 -8.74 -0.12 24.63
N PRO A 287 -8.39 -0.79 25.75
CA PRO A 287 -7.10 -1.49 25.90
C PRO A 287 -6.78 -2.45 24.75
N ASP A 288 -7.78 -3.21 24.27
CA ASP A 288 -7.64 -4.13 23.14
C ASP A 288 -7.36 -3.45 21.77
N CYS A 289 -7.33 -2.12 21.68
CA CYS A 289 -6.84 -1.43 20.49
C CYS A 289 -5.31 -1.53 20.34
N GLU A 290 -4.60 -1.86 21.41
CA GLU A 290 -3.18 -2.22 21.39
C GLU A 290 -3.03 -3.66 20.88
N ASP A 291 -2.65 -3.80 19.62
CA ASP A 291 -2.41 -5.08 18.96
C ASP A 291 -1.02 -5.07 18.32
N ALA A 292 -0.01 -5.26 19.17
CA ALA A 292 1.37 -5.31 18.75
C ALA A 292 1.63 -6.43 17.71
N ASP A 293 0.78 -7.46 17.67
CA ASP A 293 0.91 -8.59 16.75
C ASP A 293 0.20 -8.37 15.39
N LEU A 294 -0.47 -7.24 15.19
CA LEU A 294 -1.25 -6.96 13.98
C LEU A 294 -0.47 -7.15 12.67
N PRO A 295 0.80 -6.70 12.52
CA PRO A 295 1.56 -6.95 11.29
C PRO A 295 1.69 -8.45 10.97
N PHE A 296 1.89 -9.28 11.99
CA PHE A 296 2.07 -10.72 11.84
C PHE A 296 0.77 -11.45 11.57
N ARG A 297 -0.32 -11.08 12.26
CA ARG A 297 -1.66 -11.59 11.97
C ARG A 297 -2.08 -11.29 10.54
N LEU A 298 -1.90 -10.04 10.12
CA LEU A 298 -2.25 -9.63 8.77
C LEU A 298 -1.44 -10.39 7.73
N ASN A 299 -0.13 -10.55 7.92
CA ASN A 299 0.69 -11.38 7.04
C ASN A 299 0.17 -12.82 6.97
N ALA A 300 -0.12 -13.44 8.11
CA ALA A 300 -0.64 -14.80 8.15
C ALA A 300 -1.99 -14.95 7.43
N TRP A 301 -2.89 -13.97 7.57
CA TRP A 301 -4.16 -13.95 6.82
C TRP A 301 -3.93 -13.79 5.32
N CYS A 302 -3.01 -12.92 4.91
CA CYS A 302 -2.70 -12.73 3.50
C CYS A 302 -2.07 -13.98 2.87
N GLU A 303 -1.20 -14.69 3.60
CA GLU A 303 -0.63 -15.98 3.17
C GLU A 303 -1.68 -17.11 3.09
N GLN A 304 -2.71 -17.07 3.93
CA GLN A 304 -3.85 -17.99 3.85
C GLN A 304 -4.83 -17.67 2.71
N GLY A 305 -4.68 -16.50 2.09
CA GLY A 305 -5.55 -16.07 0.99
C GLY A 305 -7.00 -15.85 1.41
N LEU A 306 -7.93 -16.04 0.47
CA LEU A 306 -9.35 -15.69 0.68
C LEU A 306 -10.03 -16.51 1.79
N ALA A 307 -9.49 -17.68 2.13
CA ALA A 307 -9.97 -18.50 3.25
C ALA A 307 -9.87 -17.77 4.61
N SER A 308 -9.00 -16.76 4.72
CA SER A 308 -8.84 -15.97 5.96
C SER A 308 -9.95 -14.94 6.19
N LYS A 309 -10.78 -14.65 5.17
CA LYS A 309 -11.78 -13.57 5.22
C LYS A 309 -12.70 -13.63 6.46
N PRO A 310 -13.29 -14.78 6.86
CA PRO A 310 -14.13 -14.83 8.05
C PRO A 310 -13.40 -14.45 9.36
N VAL A 311 -12.08 -14.69 9.43
CA VAL A 311 -11.26 -14.31 10.58
C VAL A 311 -10.98 -12.80 10.56
N VAL A 312 -10.74 -12.23 9.38
CA VAL A 312 -10.60 -10.78 9.19
C VAL A 312 -11.90 -10.06 9.57
N ASP A 313 -13.05 -10.54 9.12
CA ASP A 313 -14.37 -9.97 9.45
C ASP A 313 -14.61 -9.95 10.95
N ARG A 314 -14.35 -11.08 11.62
CA ARG A 314 -14.43 -11.17 13.08
C ARG A 314 -13.51 -10.18 13.76
N TYR A 315 -12.27 -10.04 13.27
CA TYR A 315 -11.30 -9.10 13.82
C TYR A 315 -11.80 -7.66 13.72
N ILE A 316 -12.20 -7.19 12.53
CA ILE A 316 -12.70 -5.83 12.32
C ILE A 316 -13.93 -5.57 13.20
N ASN A 317 -14.91 -6.46 13.18
CA ASN A 317 -16.12 -6.31 14.01
C ASN A 317 -15.80 -6.23 15.50
N THR A 318 -14.91 -7.09 15.99
CA THR A 318 -14.54 -7.13 17.41
C THR A 318 -13.76 -5.88 17.80
N PHE A 319 -12.73 -5.53 17.03
CA PHE A 319 -11.86 -4.39 17.30
C PHE A 319 -12.66 -3.08 17.35
N PHE A 320 -13.40 -2.78 16.29
CA PHE A 320 -14.15 -1.54 16.17
C PHE A 320 -15.43 -1.55 17.02
N GLY A 321 -16.07 -2.70 17.22
CA GLY A 321 -17.25 -2.84 18.08
C GLY A 321 -16.93 -2.56 19.56
N LYS A 322 -15.77 -3.06 20.04
CA LYS A 322 -15.26 -2.75 21.39
C LYS A 322 -14.96 -1.27 21.53
N GLN A 323 -14.26 -0.68 20.57
CA GLN A 323 -13.92 0.75 20.62
C GLN A 323 -15.16 1.65 20.57
N LYS A 324 -16.12 1.35 19.68
CA LYS A 324 -17.38 2.08 19.59
C LYS A 324 -18.15 2.04 20.91
N SER A 325 -18.25 0.87 21.53
CA SER A 325 -18.89 0.69 22.84
C SER A 325 -18.15 1.44 23.96
N PHE A 326 -16.82 1.51 23.88
CA PHE A 326 -15.98 2.20 24.86
C PHE A 326 -16.19 3.72 24.81
N LEU A 327 -16.32 4.32 23.61
CA LEU A 327 -16.56 5.76 23.44
C LEU A 327 -17.98 6.22 23.79
N ALA A 328 -18.92 5.29 23.89
CA ALA A 328 -20.31 5.57 24.27
C ALA A 328 -20.53 5.63 25.79
N ARG A 329 -19.51 5.23 26.57
CA ARG A 329 -19.48 5.35 28.03
C ARG A 329 -18.91 6.71 28.43
#